data_AF-A0A1E7I1D0-F1
#
_entry.id   AF-A0A1E7I1D0-F1
#
_cell.length_a   1.000
_cell.length_b   1.000
_cell.length_c   1.000
_cell.angle_alpha   90.00
_cell.angle_beta   90.00
_cell.angle_gamma   90.00
#
_symmetry.space_group_name_H-M   'P 1'
#
loop_
_entity.id
_entity.type
_entity.pdbx_description
1 polymer ?
#
loop_
_entity_poly.entity_id
_entity_poly.type
_entity_poly.pdbx_seq_one_letter_code
_entity_poly.pdbx_strand_id
1 'polypeptide(L)'
;MNELDLGSILVIVLLMAATLIPVWLGLRFRKKKPRILWLGMLLCIFFGPIGQVYVKGCIPWILILLGVMIGVQILLPPNFAATIMFLASPMVMFYRLSR
;
A
#
# COMPACT_ATOMS: atom_id res chain seq x y z
N MET A 1 27.73 -6.40 -22.26
CA MET A 1 26.28 -6.66 -22.48
C MET A 1 25.78 -7.36 -21.24
N ASN A 2 24.80 -6.78 -20.55
CA ASN A 2 24.33 -7.24 -19.23
C ASN A 2 23.83 -8.68 -19.30
N GLU A 3 24.47 -9.56 -18.53
CA GLU A 3 23.83 -10.80 -18.11
C GLU A 3 22.76 -10.41 -17.10
N LEU A 4 21.49 -10.53 -17.50
CA LEU A 4 20.38 -10.55 -16.57
C LEU A 4 20.55 -11.82 -15.73
N ASP A 5 21.26 -11.69 -14.62
CA ASP A 5 21.44 -12.76 -13.65
C ASP A 5 20.06 -13.26 -13.21
N LEU A 6 19.93 -14.59 -13.07
CA LEU A 6 18.68 -15.26 -12.74
C LEU A 6 18.07 -14.68 -11.44
N GLY A 7 18.92 -14.24 -10.52
CA GLY A 7 18.53 -13.54 -9.30
C GLY A 7 17.83 -12.19 -9.56
N SER A 8 18.29 -11.42 -10.54
CA SER A 8 17.68 -10.13 -10.90
C SER A 8 16.27 -10.31 -11.47
N ILE A 9 16.07 -11.33 -12.30
CA ILE A 9 14.75 -11.67 -12.86
C ILE A 9 13.78 -12.04 -11.73
N LEU A 10 14.23 -12.85 -10.78
CA LEU A 10 13.44 -13.28 -9.62
C LEU A 10 13.00 -12.10 -8.74
N VAL A 11 13.91 -11.15 -8.47
CA VAL A 11 13.61 -9.93 -7.70
C VAL A 11 12.56 -9.06 -8.42
N ILE A 12 12.69 -8.88 -9.73
CA ILE A 12 11.71 -8.12 -10.52
C ILE A 12 10.34 -8.77 -10.48
N VAL A 13 10.26 -10.10 -10.64
CA VAL A 13 9.00 -10.85 -10.55
C VAL A 13 8.37 -10.70 -9.17
N LEU A 14 9.17 -10.79 -8.09
CA LEU A 14 8.69 -10.60 -6.73
C LEU A 14 8.17 -9.17 -6.50
N LEU A 15 8.87 -8.15 -7.01
CA LEU A 15 8.43 -6.75 -6.92
C LEU A 15 7.12 -6.52 -7.68
N MET A 16 6.97 -7.12 -8.87
CA MET A 16 5.72 -7.05 -9.64
C MET A 16 4.59 -7.78 -8.90
N ALA A 17 4.85 -8.95 -8.34
CA ALA A 17 3.84 -9.69 -7.58
C ALA A 17 3.42 -8.92 -6.32
N ALA A 18 4.38 -8.36 -5.59
CA ALA A 18 4.15 -7.58 -4.38
C ALA A 18 3.37 -6.28 -4.64
N THR A 19 3.36 -5.76 -5.86
CA THR A 19 2.60 -4.56 -6.23
C THR A 19 1.26 -4.88 -6.89
N LEU A 20 1.24 -5.81 -7.84
CA LEU A 20 0.05 -6.14 -8.63
C LEU A 20 -0.99 -6.93 -7.82
N ILE A 21 -0.55 -7.91 -7.00
CA ILE A 21 -1.47 -8.76 -6.23
C ILE A 21 -2.31 -7.92 -5.27
N PRO A 22 -1.74 -7.02 -4.44
CA PRO A 22 -2.53 -6.23 -3.50
C PRO A 22 -3.47 -5.25 -4.19
N VAL A 23 -3.05 -4.64 -5.30
CA VAL A 23 -3.90 -3.75 -6.11
C VAL A 23 -5.10 -4.54 -6.66
N TRP A 24 -4.85 -5.69 -7.28
CA TRP A 24 -5.91 -6.53 -7.81
C TRP A 24 -6.87 -7.00 -6.71
N LEU A 25 -6.32 -7.45 -5.57
CA LEU A 25 -7.08 -7.90 -4.42
C LEU A 25 -7.96 -6.77 -3.86
N GLY A 26 -7.40 -5.58 -3.66
CA GLY A 26 -8.10 -4.39 -3.21
C GLY A 26 -9.24 -3.99 -4.16
N LEU A 27 -8.98 -3.94 -5.47
CA LEU A 27 -10.00 -3.64 -6.48
C LEU A 27 -11.10 -4.71 -6.56
N ARG A 28 -10.73 -5.99 -6.46
CA ARG A 28 -11.68 -7.10 -6.50
C ARG A 28 -12.59 -7.09 -5.27
N PHE A 29 -12.03 -6.87 -4.09
CA PHE A 29 -12.79 -6.77 -2.86
C PHE A 29 -13.65 -5.52 -2.79
N ARG A 30 -13.17 -4.39 -3.33
CA ARG A 30 -13.98 -3.18 -3.50
C ARG A 30 -15.29 -3.47 -4.26
N LYS A 31 -15.23 -4.32 -5.28
CA LYS A 31 -16.40 -4.71 -6.08
C LYS A 31 -17.30 -5.74 -5.38
N LYS A 32 -16.71 -6.79 -4.78
CA LYS A 32 -17.47 -7.92 -4.22
C LYS A 32 -18.04 -7.67 -2.83
N LYS A 33 -17.30 -6.97 -1.98
CA LYS A 33 -17.62 -6.76 -0.57
C LYS A 33 -17.23 -5.34 -0.19
N PRO A 34 -17.89 -4.28 -0.69
CA PRO A 34 -17.57 -2.91 -0.34
C PRO A 34 -17.92 -2.62 1.14
N ARG A 35 -17.21 -1.65 1.75
CA ARG A 35 -17.49 -1.12 3.10
C ARG A 35 -17.31 -2.08 4.29
N ILE A 36 -16.64 -3.22 4.10
CA ILE A 36 -16.27 -4.08 5.22
C ILE A 36 -15.01 -3.52 5.87
N LEU A 37 -15.19 -2.89 7.03
CA LEU A 37 -14.13 -2.24 7.81
C LEU A 37 -12.92 -3.16 8.04
N TRP A 38 -13.16 -4.33 8.65
CA TRP A 38 -12.10 -5.29 8.97
C TRP A 38 -11.32 -5.73 7.74
N LEU A 39 -11.98 -5.92 6.60
CA LEU A 39 -11.33 -6.32 5.35
C LEU A 39 -10.41 -5.21 4.83
N GLY A 40 -10.87 -3.96 4.85
CA GLY A 40 -10.06 -2.80 4.51
C GLY A 40 -8.85 -2.66 5.43
N MET A 41 -9.04 -2.81 6.74
CA MET A 41 -7.95 -2.73 7.71
C MET A 41 -6.93 -3.86 7.50
N LEU A 42 -7.38 -5.09 7.24
CA LEU A 42 -6.52 -6.24 6.94
C LEU A 42 -5.65 -5.94 5.70
N LEU A 43 -6.25 -5.43 4.63
CA LEU A 43 -5.51 -5.04 3.43
C LEU A 43 -4.45 -3.98 3.73
N CYS A 44 -4.74 -3.02 4.59
CA CYS A 44 -3.76 -2.01 5.01
C CYS A 44 -2.68 -2.54 5.95
N ILE A 45 -2.97 -3.55 6.78
CA ILE A 45 -1.96 -4.18 7.65
C ILE A 45 -0.99 -5.01 6.81
N PHE A 46 -1.46 -5.77 5.82
CA PHE A 46 -0.56 -6.60 5.01
C PHE A 46 0.13 -5.85 3.87
N PHE A 47 -0.53 -4.83 3.31
CA PHE A 47 -0.08 -4.15 2.10
C PHE A 47 0.08 -2.64 2.26
N GLY A 48 -0.03 -2.14 3.49
CA GLY A 48 0.16 -0.73 3.81
C GLY A 48 -0.77 0.20 3.00
N PRO A 49 -0.22 1.25 2.37
CA PRO A 49 -0.99 2.20 1.57
C PRO A 49 -1.69 1.56 0.38
N ILE A 50 -1.14 0.49 -0.19
CA ILE A 50 -1.73 -0.17 -1.35
C ILE A 50 -3.07 -0.81 -0.97
N GLY A 51 -3.24 -1.21 0.31
CA GLY A 51 -4.52 -1.65 0.84
C GLY A 51 -5.65 -0.61 0.73
N GLN A 52 -5.32 0.69 0.64
CA GLN A 52 -6.29 1.77 0.42
C GLN A 52 -6.99 1.69 -0.94
N VAL A 53 -6.44 0.95 -1.90
CA VAL A 53 -7.08 0.62 -3.18
C VAL A 53 -8.38 -0.18 -2.98
N TYR A 54 -8.71 -0.59 -1.77
CA TYR A 54 -10.04 -1.06 -1.44
C TYR A 54 -11.13 0.03 -1.44
N VAL A 55 -10.83 1.31 -1.17
CA VAL A 55 -11.87 2.36 -1.01
C VAL A 55 -11.83 3.43 -2.11
N LYS A 56 -12.98 3.77 -2.71
CA LYS A 56 -13.09 4.80 -3.77
C LYS A 56 -12.49 6.14 -3.31
N GLY A 57 -11.80 6.84 -4.22
CA GLY A 57 -11.05 8.06 -3.88
C GLY A 57 -9.80 7.78 -3.06
N CYS A 58 -9.10 6.66 -3.30
CA CYS A 58 -7.84 6.33 -2.62
C CYS A 58 -6.65 7.17 -3.11
N ILE A 59 -6.71 7.72 -4.32
CA ILE A 59 -5.60 8.45 -4.95
C ILE A 59 -5.11 9.62 -4.07
N PRO A 60 -5.97 10.53 -3.58
CA PRO A 60 -5.52 11.63 -2.72
C PRO A 60 -4.76 11.15 -1.48
N TRP A 61 -5.20 10.05 -0.86
CA TRP A 61 -4.54 9.47 0.31
C TRP A 61 -3.20 8.85 -0.01
N ILE A 62 -3.08 8.18 -1.16
CA ILE A 62 -1.81 7.64 -1.64
C ILE A 62 -0.82 8.80 -1.89
N LEU A 63 -1.28 9.91 -2.48
CA LEU A 63 -0.46 11.11 -2.70
C LEU A 63 -0.01 11.77 -1.39
N ILE A 64 -0.91 11.88 -0.40
CA ILE A 64 -0.57 12.39 0.93
C ILE A 64 0.50 11.50 1.58
N LEU A 65 0.31 10.19 1.55
CA LEU A 65 1.27 9.23 2.10
C LEU A 65 2.63 9.30 1.39
N LEU A 66 2.64 9.47 0.07
CA LEU A 66 3.86 9.69 -0.70
C LEU A 66 4.57 10.98 -0.29
N GLY A 67 3.83 12.09 -0.15
CA GLY A 67 4.38 13.36 0.31
C GLY A 67 4.96 13.27 1.72
N VAL A 68 4.26 12.58 2.64
CA VAL A 68 4.76 12.31 4.00
C VAL A 68 6.03 11.46 3.93
N MET A 69 6.10 10.44 3.09
CA MET A 69 7.32 9.65 2.95
C MET A 69 8.51 10.47 2.48
N ILE A 70 8.32 11.29 1.45
CA ILE A 70 9.39 12.15 0.92
C ILE A 70 9.86 13.11 2.03
N GLY A 71 8.93 13.74 2.74
CA GLY A 71 9.24 14.62 3.87
C GLY A 71 9.97 13.90 5.01
N VAL A 72 9.54 12.70 5.37
CA VAL A 72 10.17 11.89 6.42
C VAL A 72 11.56 11.44 5.99
N GLN A 73 11.76 11.02 4.73
CA GLN A 73 13.08 10.60 4.25
C GLN A 73 14.10 11.73 4.20
N ILE A 74 13.66 12.98 4.08
CA ILE A 74 14.53 14.16 4.15
C ILE A 74 15.06 14.38 5.58
N LEU A 75 14.25 14.06 6.60
CA LEU A 75 14.52 14.43 8.00
C LEU A 75 14.92 13.24 8.89
N LEU A 76 14.52 12.03 8.53
CA LEU A 76 14.62 10.83 9.35
C LEU A 76 15.08 9.62 8.53
N PRO A 77 15.65 8.59 9.18
CA PRO A 77 16.03 7.35 8.51
C PRO A 77 14.87 6.65 7.80
N PRO A 78 15.12 5.92 6.69
CA PRO A 78 14.09 5.29 5.87
C PRO A 78 13.13 4.35 6.65
N ASN A 79 13.62 3.72 7.71
CA ASN A 79 12.83 2.82 8.55
C ASN A 79 11.64 3.52 9.20
N PHE A 80 11.79 4.80 9.57
CA PHE A 80 10.69 5.58 10.14
C PHE A 80 9.59 5.87 9.12
N ALA A 81 9.96 6.13 7.86
CA ALA A 81 8.98 6.33 6.79
C ALA A 81 8.10 5.09 6.57
N ALA A 82 8.72 3.90 6.62
CA ALA A 82 8.02 2.63 6.53
C ALA A 82 7.07 2.41 7.72
N THR A 83 7.52 2.67 8.95
CA THR A 83 6.69 2.54 10.16
C THR A 83 5.50 3.50 10.13
N ILE A 84 5.73 4.77 9.76
CA ILE A 84 4.66 5.77 9.65
C ILE A 84 3.64 5.35 8.61
N MET A 85 4.07 4.88 7.43
CA MET A 85 3.17 4.35 6.41
C MET A 85 2.34 3.18 6.92
N PHE A 86 2.96 2.25 7.63
CA PHE A 86 2.32 1.05 8.13
C PHE A 86 1.25 1.35 9.19
N LEU A 87 1.50 2.34 10.05
CA LEU A 87 0.55 2.76 11.09
C LEU A 87 -0.55 3.69 10.56
N ALA A 88 -0.19 4.64 9.70
CA ALA A 88 -1.14 5.62 9.16
C ALA A 88 -2.16 4.97 8.21
N SER A 89 -1.75 3.96 7.44
CA SER A 89 -2.62 3.28 6.47
C SER A 89 -3.88 2.67 7.08
N PRO A 90 -3.82 1.80 8.12
CA PRO A 90 -5.02 1.26 8.74
C PRO A 90 -5.84 2.33 9.47
N MET A 91 -5.22 3.35 10.06
CA MET A 91 -5.95 4.47 10.69
C MET A 91 -6.79 5.26 9.69
N VAL A 92 -6.20 5.64 8.55
CA VAL A 92 -6.90 6.31 7.46
C VAL A 92 -8.02 5.43 6.91
N MET A 93 -7.77 4.12 6.78
CA MET A 93 -8.79 3.17 6.32
C MET A 93 -9.97 3.12 7.29
N PHE A 94 -9.69 3.00 8.59
CA PHE A 94 -10.70 3.01 9.63
C PHE A 94 -11.56 4.27 9.55
N TYR A 95 -10.93 5.44 9.51
CA TYR A 95 -11.65 6.72 9.38
C TYR A 95 -12.55 6.80 8.14
N ARG A 96 -12.08 6.27 7.00
CA ARG A 96 -12.82 6.30 5.73
C ARG A 96 -13.98 5.32 5.66
N LEU A 97 -13.88 4.18 6.32
CA LEU A 97 -14.88 3.10 6.28
C LEU A 97 -15.85 3.11 7.46
N SER A 98 -15.50 3.76 8.57
CA SER A 98 -16.40 4.00 9.70
C SER A 98 -17.46 5.08 9.42
N ARG A 99 -17.41 5.73 8.24
CA ARG A 99 -18.40 6.68 7.72
C ARG A 99 -19.22 6.03 6.61
#